data_AF-A0A3C0B719-F1
#
_entry.id   AF-A0A3C0B719-F1
#
_cell.length_a   1.000
_cell.length_b   1.000
_cell.length_c   1.000
_cell.angle_alpha   90.00
_cell.angle_beta   90.00
_cell.angle_gamma   90.00
#
_symmetry.space_group_name_H-M   'P 1'
#
loop_
_entity.id
_entity.type
_entity.pdbx_description
1 polymer ?
#
loop_
_entity_poly.entity_id
_entity_poly.type
_entity_poly.pdbx_seq_one_letter_code
_entity_poly.pdbx_strand_id
1 'polypeptide(L)' 'DRIASLDIIILKMALAEFTDFPSIPVKVTINEYIEISKDYSTPRSRQFVNGMLDKLVADLRSEEKIKKTGRGLIE' A
#
# COMPACT_ATOMS: atom_id res chain seq x y z
N ASP A 1 -5.77 -17.04 -15.70
CA ASP A 1 -6.31 -16.73 -14.37
C ASP A 1 -5.53 -15.62 -13.69
N ARG A 2 -5.61 -14.43 -14.29
CA ARG A 2 -4.72 -13.30 -14.03
C ARG A 2 -5.37 -12.38 -13.02
N ILE A 3 -4.59 -11.92 -12.04
CA ILE A 3 -4.91 -10.97 -10.97
C ILE A 3 -6.05 -10.00 -11.35
N ALA A 4 -6.99 -9.76 -10.42
CA ALA A 4 -8.07 -8.81 -10.65
C ALA A 4 -7.49 -7.44 -11.04
N SER A 5 -7.99 -6.85 -12.13
CA SER A 5 -7.49 -5.56 -12.62
C SER A 5 -7.56 -4.47 -11.56
N LEU A 6 -8.54 -4.56 -10.66
CA LEU A 6 -8.69 -3.65 -9.54
C LEU A 6 -7.56 -3.78 -8.50
N ASP A 7 -7.12 -4.99 -8.18
CA ASP A 7 -6.00 -5.21 -7.25
C ASP A 7 -4.72 -4.55 -7.78
N ILE A 8 -4.51 -4.59 -9.09
CA ILE A 8 -3.38 -3.91 -9.75
C ILE A 8 -3.49 -2.39 -9.59
N ILE A 9 -4.69 -1.83 -9.74
CA ILE A 9 -4.93 -0.38 -9.59
C ILE A 9 -4.70 0.03 -8.13
N ILE A 10 -5.21 -0.74 -7.16
CA ILE A 10 -5.00 -0.53 -5.71
C ILE A 10 -3.50 -0.49 -5.40
N LEU A 11 -2.73 -1.47 -5.88
CA LEU A 11 -1.29 -1.52 -5.63
C LEU A 11 -0.53 -0.34 -6.26
N LYS A 12 -0.94 0.12 -7.44
CA LYS A 12 -0.33 1.30 -8.09
C LYS A 12 -0.62 2.58 -7.32
N MET A 13 -1.84 2.75 -6.81
CA MET A 13 -2.19 3.91 -5.99
C MET A 13 -1.41 3.90 -4.67
N ALA A 14 -1.33 2.74 -4.01
CA ALA A 14 -0.53 2.58 -2.79
C ALA A 14 0.95 2.88 -3.02
N LEU A 15 1.53 2.43 -4.14
CA LEU A 15 2.91 2.75 -4.52
C LEU A 15 3.13 4.26 -4.60
N ALA A 16 2.26 4.98 -5.32
CA ALA A 16 2.34 6.44 -5.44
C ALA A 16 2.24 7.10 -4.06
N GLU A 17 1.33 6.64 -3.20
CA GLU A 17 1.18 7.18 -1.85
C GLU A 17 2.41 6.92 -0.96
N PHE A 18 3.06 5.77 -1.11
CA PHE A 18 4.28 5.47 -0.38
C PHE A 18 5.42 6.41 -0.76
N THR A 19 5.61 6.68 -2.06
CA THR A 19 6.77 7.44 -2.57
C THR A 19 6.56 8.95 -2.60
N ASP A 20 5.36 9.40 -2.95
CA ASP A 20 5.14 10.81 -3.32
C ASP A 20 4.40 11.60 -2.24
N PHE A 21 3.85 10.93 -1.22
CA PHE A 21 3.02 11.54 -0.18
C PHE A 21 3.70 11.42 1.19
N PRO A 22 4.57 12.37 1.55
CA PRO A 22 5.38 12.28 2.76
C PRO A 22 4.56 12.50 4.05
N SER A 23 3.40 13.16 3.97
CA SER A 23 2.53 13.46 5.11
C SER A 23 1.61 12.32 5.53
N ILE A 24 1.58 11.20 4.79
CA ILE A 24 0.71 10.06 5.07
C ILE A 24 1.55 8.91 5.65
N PRO A 25 1.26 8.43 6.88
CA PRO A 25 1.99 7.32 7.47
C PRO A 25 1.78 6.02 6.69
N VAL A 26 2.86 5.24 6.52
CA VAL A 26 2.85 3.94 5.81
C VAL A 26 1.77 3.01 6.33
N LYS A 27 1.59 2.92 7.65
CA LYS A 27 0.59 2.07 8.29
C LYS A 27 -0.85 2.47 7.93
N VAL A 28 -1.13 3.77 7.80
CA VAL A 28 -2.46 4.26 7.40
C VAL A 28 -2.71 3.88 5.95
N THR A 29 -1.78 4.18 5.04
CA THR A 29 -1.84 3.76 3.64
C THR A 29 -2.16 2.26 3.52
N ILE A 30 -1.42 1.39 4.22
CA ILE A 30 -1.67 -0.06 4.19
C ILE A 30 -3.11 -0.40 4.62
N ASN A 31 -3.55 0.13 5.77
CA ASN A 31 -4.88 -0.16 6.30
C ASN A 31 -5.99 0.28 5.33
N GLU A 32 -5.91 1.50 4.80
CA GLU A 32 -6.94 2.04 3.91
C GLU A 32 -7.04 1.25 2.60
N TYR A 33 -5.91 0.90 1.97
CA TYR A 33 -5.92 0.09 0.74
C TYR A 33 -6.40 -1.34 0.97
N ILE A 34 -6.19 -1.92 2.16
CA ILE A 34 -6.77 -3.21 2.52
C ILE A 34 -8.29 -3.10 2.66
N GLU A 35 -8.82 -2.07 3.33
CA GLU A 35 -10.27 -1.86 3.43
C GLU A 35 -10.90 -1.66 2.04
N ILE A 36 -10.31 -0.82 1.19
CA ILE A 36 -10.76 -0.61 -0.20
C ILE A 36 -10.80 -1.94 -0.97
N SER A 37 -9.80 -2.82 -0.79
CA SER A 37 -9.78 -4.11 -1.46
C SER A 37 -10.92 -5.04 -1.05
N LYS A 38 -11.45 -4.89 0.17
CA LYS A 38 -12.61 -5.68 0.63
C LYS A 38 -13.90 -5.22 -0.01
N ASP A 39 -14.09 -3.90 -0.11
CA ASP A 39 -15.34 -3.30 -0.56
C ASP A 39 -15.52 -3.42 -2.07
N TYR A 40 -14.43 -3.36 -2.84
CA TYR A 40 -14.50 -3.21 -4.29
C TYR A 40 -13.94 -4.40 -5.09
N SER A 41 -13.13 -5.28 -4.49
CA SER A 41 -12.46 -6.37 -5.20
C SER A 41 -13.03 -7.75 -4.86
N THR A 42 -12.20 -8.80 -4.97
CA THR A 42 -12.65 -10.18 -4.71
C THR A 42 -12.55 -10.55 -3.22
N PRO A 43 -13.28 -11.58 -2.75
CA PRO A 43 -13.16 -12.05 -1.37
C PRO A 43 -11.74 -12.46 -0.95
N ARG A 44 -10.86 -12.80 -1.91
CA ARG A 44 -9.45 -13.16 -1.65
C ARG A 44 -8.50 -11.96 -1.72
N SER A 45 -8.96 -10.82 -2.23
CA SER A 45 -8.13 -9.64 -2.49
C SER A 45 -7.58 -9.03 -1.21
N ARG A 46 -8.29 -9.11 -0.07
CA ARG A 46 -7.78 -8.64 1.23
C ARG A 46 -6.42 -9.24 1.58
N GLN A 47 -6.31 -10.57 1.53
CA GLN A 47 -5.08 -11.28 1.88
C GLN A 47 -3.99 -11.05 0.83
N PHE A 48 -4.38 -11.04 -0.45
CA PHE A 48 -3.47 -10.78 -1.55
C PHE A 48 -2.85 -9.37 -1.49
N VAL A 49 -3.69 -8.33 -1.36
CA VAL A 49 -3.28 -6.93 -1.26
C VAL A 49 -2.43 -6.71 -0.02
N ASN A 50 -2.81 -7.24 1.14
CA ASN A 50 -1.99 -7.13 2.35
C ASN A 50 -0.58 -7.68 2.13
N GLY A 51 -0.45 -8.92 1.64
CA GLY A 51 0.86 -9.53 1.39
C GLY A 51 1.70 -8.79 0.34
N MET A 52 1.05 -8.23 -0.69
CA MET A 52 1.72 -7.43 -1.72
C MET A 52 2.19 -6.07 -1.20
N LEU A 53 1.39 -5.40 -0.36
CA LEU A 53 1.74 -4.12 0.27
C LEU A 53 2.89 -4.29 1.26
N ASP A 54 2.87 -5.34 2.09
CA ASP A 54 3.96 -5.64 3.04
C ASP A 54 5.29 -5.82 2.30
N LYS A 55 5.28 -6.60 1.22
CA LYS A 55 6.46 -6.79 0.37
C LYS A 55 6.90 -5.47 -0.29
N LEU A 56 5.96 -4.71 -0.84
CA LEU A 56 6.25 -3.44 -1.50
C LEU A 56 6.91 -2.45 -0.54
N VAL A 57 6.41 -2.34 0.69
CA VAL A 57 6.99 -1.47 1.72
C VAL A 57 8.39 -1.94 2.11
N ALA A 58 8.63 -3.24 2.25
CA ALA A 58 9.96 -3.78 2.53
C ALA A 58 10.96 -3.43 1.41
N ASP A 59 10.57 -3.62 0.15
CA ASP A 59 11.40 -3.30 -1.02
C ASP A 59 11.69 -1.78 -1.07
N LEU A 60 10.66 -0.93 -0.93
CA LEU A 60 10.83 0.53 -0.95
C LEU A 60 11.66 1.07 0.23
N ARG A 61 11.59 0.44 1.40
CA ARG A 61 12.45 0.77 2.55
C ARG A 61 13.90 0.40 2.28
N SER A 62 14.15 -0.76 1.65
CA SER A 62 15.52 -1.18 1.27
C SER A 62 16.15 -0.26 0.22
N GLU A 63 15.33 0.37 -0.62
CA GLU A 63 15.75 1.32 -1.65
C GLU A 63 15.76 2.78 -1.15
N GLU A 64 15.48 3.04 0.13
CA GLU A 64 15.36 4.38 0.74
C GLU A 64 14.38 5.32 0.00
N LYS A 65 13.35 4.75 -0.65
CA LYS A 65 12.35 5.50 -1.44
C LYS A 65 11.20 6.05 -0.61
N ILE A 66 10.99 5.52 0.60
CA ILE A 66 9.96 6.03 1.52
C ILE A 66 10.56 7.13 2.38
N LYS A 67 10.12 8.37 2.16
CA LYS A 67 10.48 9.54 2.97
C LYS A 67 9.22 10.13 3.57
N LYS A 68 8.90 9.73 4.82
CA LYS A 68 7.74 10.28 5.55
C LYS A 68 8.18 11.46 6.41
N THR A 69 7.38 12.52 6.43
CA THR A 69 7.67 13.76 7.17
C THR A 69 6.41 14.27 7.86
N GLY A 70 6.45 14.40 9.18
CA GLY A 70 5.35 14.93 10.00
C GLY A 70 5.41 14.41 11.43
N ARG A 71 4.71 15.08 12.37
CA ARG A 71 4.67 14.65 13.78
C ARG A 71 4.04 13.26 13.87
N GLY A 72 4.76 12.30 14.44
CA GLY A 72 4.31 10.91 14.59
C GLY A 72 4.44 10.04 13.33
N LEU A 73 5.10 10.52 12.28
CA LEU A 73 5.30 9.80 11.01
C LEU A 73 6.70 9.21 10.84
N ILE A 74 7.60 9.54 11.77
CA ILE A 74 8.97 9.03 11.85
C ILE A 74 8.90 7.88 12.87
N GLU A 75 9.01 6.64 12.39
CA GLU A 75 9.29 5.47 13.24
C GLU A 75 10.78 5.43 13.58
#